data_AF-A0A151UH66-F1
#
_entry.id   AF-A0A151UH66-F1
#
_cell.length_a   1.000
_cell.length_b   1.000
_cell.length_c   1.000
_cell.angle_alpha   90.00
_cell.angle_beta   90.00
_cell.angle_gamma   90.00
#
_symmetry.space_group_name_H-M   'P 1'
#
loop_
_entity.id
_entity.type
_entity.pdbx_description
1 polymer ?
#
loop_
_entity_poly.entity_id
_entity_poly.type
_entity_poly.pdbx_seq_one_letter_code
_entity_poly.pdbx_strand_id
1 'polypeptide(L)'
;KDKFLAGLPRSLRDKVRDKIRSLTPDNIIPYDHLSYGQLISFVQKIALEICQNDKLQRQLAKERTQNRKELGTFCEQFGLPGCFKQKPKKFVRHEQPTHYKQQRRFRNPKRRNQASTREPKT
;
A
#
# COMPACT_ATOMS: atom_id res chain seq x y z
N LYS A 1 -14.81 22.79 12.86
CA LYS A 1 -14.22 22.66 11.50
C LYS A 1 -12.91 21.87 11.51
N ASP A 2 -11.95 22.16 12.39
CA ASP A 2 -10.71 21.35 12.47
C ASP A 2 -10.96 19.86 12.82
N LYS A 3 -11.80 19.58 13.83
CA LYS A 3 -12.22 18.21 14.20
C LYS A 3 -12.85 17.43 13.03
N PHE A 4 -13.57 18.12 12.13
CA PHE A 4 -14.15 17.51 10.94
C PHE A 4 -13.05 17.03 9.98
N LEU A 5 -12.07 17.88 9.69
CA LEU A 5 -10.92 17.48 8.88
C LEU A 5 -10.10 16.38 9.57
N ALA A 6 -9.93 16.45 10.89
CA ALA A 6 -9.22 15.43 11.65
C ALA A 6 -9.87 14.04 11.54
N GLY A 7 -11.19 13.96 11.38
CA GLY A 7 -11.94 12.71 11.18
C GLY A 7 -11.82 12.09 9.79
N LEU A 8 -11.19 12.77 8.83
CA LEU A 8 -10.96 12.21 7.49
C LEU A 8 -9.75 11.25 7.48
N PRO A 9 -9.71 10.30 6.52
CA PRO A 9 -8.50 9.51 6.26
C PRO A 9 -7.28 10.41 6.05
N ARG A 10 -6.12 10.01 6.60
CA ARG A 10 -4.91 10.85 6.65
C ARG A 10 -4.51 11.44 5.30
N SER A 11 -4.40 10.63 4.25
CA SER A 11 -4.00 11.09 2.92
C SER A 11 -4.97 12.10 2.31
N LEU A 12 -6.28 11.88 2.50
CA LEU A 12 -7.33 12.79 2.05
C LEU A 12 -7.30 14.09 2.85
N ARG A 13 -7.22 13.99 4.17
CA ARG A 13 -7.12 15.13 5.09
C ARG A 13 -5.97 16.05 4.71
N ASP A 14 -4.77 15.47 4.53
CA ASP A 14 -3.55 16.24 4.29
C ASP A 14 -3.67 16.98 2.95
N LYS A 15 -4.15 16.32 1.90
CA LYS A 15 -4.41 16.96 0.59
C LYS A 15 -5.50 18.04 0.63
N VAL A 16 -6.58 17.84 1.36
CA VAL A 16 -7.64 18.84 1.51
C VAL A 16 -7.09 20.07 2.25
N ARG A 17 -6.32 19.86 3.32
CA ARG A 17 -5.66 20.94 4.05
C ARG A 17 -4.68 21.69 3.14
N ASP A 18 -3.86 20.98 2.37
CA ASP A 18 -2.91 21.58 1.43
C ASP A 18 -3.64 22.37 0.33
N LYS A 19 -4.77 21.87 -0.18
CA LYS A 19 -5.57 22.58 -1.18
C LYS A 19 -6.12 23.90 -0.63
N ILE A 20 -6.67 23.88 0.58
CA ILE A 20 -7.21 25.09 1.21
C ILE A 20 -6.08 26.09 1.50
N ARG A 21 -4.93 25.61 1.99
CA ARG A 21 -3.74 26.44 2.22
C ARG A 21 -3.24 27.08 0.92
N SER A 22 -3.21 26.33 -0.18
CA SER A 22 -2.79 26.85 -1.49
C SER A 22 -3.70 27.95 -2.08
N LEU A 23 -4.92 28.09 -1.56
CA LEU A 23 -5.87 29.12 -1.97
C LEU A 23 -5.78 30.38 -1.10
N THR A 24 -5.00 30.34 -0.02
CA THR A 24 -4.91 31.43 0.96
C THR A 24 -3.50 32.04 0.89
N PRO A 25 -3.36 33.38 0.87
CA PRO A 25 -2.04 34.03 0.78
C PRO A 25 -1.08 33.60 1.90
N ASP A 26 -1.61 33.42 3.10
CA ASP A 26 -0.82 33.12 4.30
C ASP A 26 -0.51 31.63 4.48
N ASN A 27 -0.94 30.76 3.54
CA ASN A 27 -0.86 29.30 3.65
C ASN A 27 -1.48 28.74 4.96
N ILE A 28 -2.41 29.47 5.56
CA ILE A 28 -3.18 29.07 6.74
C ILE A 28 -4.60 28.69 6.29
N ILE A 29 -5.28 27.86 7.07
CA ILE A 29 -6.69 27.49 6.81
C ILE A 29 -7.60 28.50 7.53
N PRO A 30 -8.31 29.39 6.82
CA PRO A 30 -9.18 30.38 7.44
C PRO A 30 -10.50 29.74 7.89
N TYR A 31 -10.47 29.03 9.02
CA TYR A 31 -11.62 28.30 9.52
C TYR A 31 -12.83 29.19 9.80
N ASP A 32 -12.63 30.46 10.16
CA ASP A 32 -13.73 31.38 10.45
C ASP A 32 -14.56 31.66 9.19
N HIS A 33 -13.90 31.82 8.04
CA HIS A 33 -14.53 32.16 6.76
C HIS A 33 -14.96 30.94 5.93
N LEU A 34 -14.55 29.72 6.31
CA LEU A 34 -14.91 28.50 5.58
C LEU A 34 -16.23 27.90 6.06
N SER A 35 -17.24 27.81 5.21
CA SER A 35 -18.46 27.06 5.53
C SER A 35 -18.22 25.55 5.50
N TYR A 36 -19.07 24.77 6.21
CA TYR A 36 -19.04 23.31 6.09
C TYR A 36 -19.35 22.83 4.67
N GLY A 37 -20.23 23.53 3.94
CA GLY A 37 -20.51 23.22 2.53
C GLY A 37 -19.26 23.32 1.65
N GLN A 38 -18.47 24.37 1.81
CA GLN A 38 -17.17 24.51 1.12
C GLN A 38 -16.19 23.41 1.53
N LEU A 39 -16.08 23.10 2.82
CA LEU A 39 -15.21 22.00 3.29
C LEU A 39 -15.61 20.66 2.67
N ILE A 40 -16.90 20.33 2.66
CA ILE A 40 -17.41 19.10 2.06
C ILE A 40 -17.12 19.09 0.55
N SER A 41 -17.31 20.21 -0.14
CA SER A 41 -16.98 20.33 -1.57
C SER A 41 -15.50 20.06 -1.85
N PHE A 42 -14.58 20.62 -1.03
CA PHE A 42 -13.15 20.32 -1.14
C PHE A 42 -12.87 18.83 -0.93
N VAL A 43 -13.45 18.23 0.11
CA VAL A 43 -13.29 16.80 0.40
C VAL A 43 -13.77 15.94 -0.77
N GLN A 44 -14.97 16.20 -1.29
CA GLN A 44 -15.52 15.47 -2.43
C GLN A 44 -14.65 15.60 -3.67
N LYS A 45 -14.24 16.82 -4.01
CA LYS A 45 -13.40 17.08 -5.19
C LYS A 45 -12.06 16.34 -5.10
N ILE A 46 -11.37 16.45 -3.97
CA ILE A 46 -10.07 15.79 -3.76
C ILE A 46 -10.23 14.27 -3.70
N ALA A 47 -11.29 13.75 -3.08
CA ALA A 47 -11.56 12.32 -3.04
C ALA A 47 -11.78 11.75 -4.46
N LEU A 48 -12.58 12.45 -5.28
CA LEU A 48 -12.81 12.05 -6.67
C LEU A 48 -11.51 12.06 -7.48
N GLU A 49 -10.69 13.09 -7.34
CA GLU A 49 -9.39 13.19 -8.02
C GLU A 49 -8.46 12.02 -7.66
N ILE A 50 -8.36 11.67 -6.37
CA ILE A 50 -7.56 10.52 -5.92
C ILE A 50 -8.10 9.23 -6.54
N CYS A 51 -9.40 9.00 -6.47
CA CYS A 51 -10.03 7.79 -7.02
C CYS A 51 -9.81 7.65 -8.53
N GLN A 52 -9.90 8.75 -9.28
CA GLN A 52 -9.66 8.76 -10.73
C GLN A 52 -8.20 8.48 -11.05
N ASN A 53 -7.27 9.13 -10.35
CA ASN A 53 -5.84 8.91 -10.52
C ASN A 53 -5.46 7.47 -10.20
N ASP A 54 -5.98 6.90 -9.12
CA ASP A 54 -5.75 5.49 -8.76
C ASP A 54 -6.29 4.54 -9.83
N LYS A 55 -7.47 4.84 -10.40
CA LYS A 55 -8.06 4.05 -11.49
C LYS A 55 -7.17 4.09 -12.74
N LEU A 56 -6.71 5.27 -13.13
CA LEU A 56 -5.81 5.44 -14.28
C LEU A 56 -4.46 4.75 -14.06
N GLN A 57 -3.84 4.94 -12.88
CA GLN A 57 -2.59 4.29 -12.50
C GLN A 57 -2.68 2.75 -12.58
N ARG A 58 -3.80 2.19 -12.10
CA ARG A 58 -4.05 0.74 -12.22
C ARG A 58 -4.19 0.29 -13.66
N GLN A 59 -4.85 1.07 -14.51
CA GLN A 59 -4.98 0.76 -15.94
C GLN A 59 -3.62 0.77 -16.64
N LEU A 60 -2.82 1.83 -16.43
CA LEU A 60 -1.47 1.94 -16.99
C LEU A 60 -0.56 0.79 -16.51
N ALA A 61 -0.66 0.39 -15.24
CA ALA A 61 0.11 -0.75 -14.72
C ALA A 61 -0.28 -2.08 -15.39
N LYS A 62 -1.57 -2.29 -15.67
CA LYS A 62 -2.07 -3.45 -16.41
C LYS A 62 -1.57 -3.45 -17.85
N GLU A 63 -1.72 -2.35 -18.56
CA GLU A 63 -1.27 -2.19 -19.95
C GLU A 63 0.24 -2.39 -20.06
N ARG A 64 1.03 -1.81 -19.16
CA ARG A 64 2.48 -2.02 -19.12
C ARG A 64 2.84 -3.49 -18.91
N THR A 65 2.11 -4.19 -18.06
CA THR A 65 2.34 -5.63 -17.82
C THR A 65 1.94 -6.45 -19.03
N GLN A 66 0.83 -6.11 -19.69
CA GLN A 66 0.33 -6.79 -20.87
C GLN A 66 1.24 -6.58 -22.08
N ASN A 67 1.65 -5.33 -22.35
CA ASN A 67 2.59 -5.00 -23.42
C ASN A 67 3.93 -5.72 -23.27
N ARG A 68 4.45 -5.82 -22.04
CA ARG A 68 5.67 -6.61 -21.77
C ARG A 68 5.48 -8.10 -22.08
N LYS A 69 4.27 -8.65 -21.87
CA LYS A 69 3.97 -10.04 -22.23
C LYS A 69 3.90 -10.23 -23.73
N GLU A 70 3.18 -9.34 -24.42
CA GLU A 70 3.00 -9.38 -25.87
C GLU A 70 4.33 -9.25 -26.63
N LEU A 71 5.21 -8.33 -26.20
CA LEU A 71 6.55 -8.22 -26.77
C LEU A 71 7.39 -9.47 -26.49
N GLY A 72 7.26 -10.06 -25.31
CA GLY A 72 7.92 -11.33 -24.99
C GLY A 72 7.50 -12.45 -25.93
N THR A 73 6.19 -12.62 -26.13
CA THR A 73 5.65 -13.62 -27.06
C THR A 73 6.03 -13.33 -28.51
N PHE A 74 6.08 -12.07 -28.91
CA PHE A 74 6.52 -11.67 -30.25
C PHE A 74 7.99 -12.05 -30.47
N CYS A 75 8.90 -11.78 -29.52
CA CYS A 75 10.29 -12.20 -29.64
C CYS A 75 10.44 -13.73 -29.78
N GLU A 76 9.67 -14.51 -29.00
CA GLU A 76 9.69 -15.97 -29.06
C GLU A 76 9.27 -16.52 -30.44
N GLN A 77 8.31 -15.87 -31.11
CA GLN A 77 7.89 -16.27 -32.47
C GLN A 77 9.02 -16.18 -33.50
N PHE A 78 10.00 -15.30 -33.30
CA PHE A 78 11.18 -15.16 -34.16
C PHE A 78 12.39 -15.95 -33.64
N GLY A 79 12.20 -16.85 -32.67
CA GLY A 79 13.27 -17.66 -32.09
C GLY A 79 14.22 -16.88 -31.17
N LEU A 80 13.89 -15.64 -30.83
CA LEU A 80 14.62 -14.86 -29.84
C LEU A 80 14.13 -15.23 -28.43
N PRO A 81 15.02 -15.29 -27.43
CA PRO A 81 14.59 -15.54 -26.06
C PRO A 81 13.63 -14.42 -25.61
N GLY A 82 12.45 -14.80 -25.14
CA GLY A 82 11.48 -13.85 -24.59
C GLY A 82 12.13 -12.97 -23.53
N CYS A 83 11.84 -11.66 -23.56
CA CYS A 83 12.47 -10.61 -22.73
C CYS A 83 12.20 -10.75 -21.21
N PHE A 84 11.67 -11.90 -20.78
CA PHE A 84 11.51 -12.25 -19.39
C PHE A 84 12.88 -12.60 -18.81
N LYS A 85 13.32 -11.82 -17.82
CA LYS A 85 14.35 -12.27 -16.88
C LYS A 85 13.80 -13.50 -16.16
N GLN A 86 13.93 -14.67 -16.77
CA GLN A 86 13.71 -15.92 -16.10
C GLN A 86 14.73 -15.92 -14.96
N LYS A 87 14.27 -15.75 -13.72
CA LYS A 87 15.07 -16.18 -12.58
C LYS A 87 15.39 -17.65 -12.89
N PRO A 88 16.67 -18.06 -12.94
CA PRO A 88 16.98 -19.43 -13.27
C PRO A 88 16.25 -20.33 -12.27
N LYS A 89 15.28 -21.11 -12.76
CA LYS A 89 14.74 -22.23 -12.00
C LYS A 89 15.94 -23.14 -11.77
N LYS A 90 16.50 -23.12 -10.57
CA LYS A 90 17.42 -24.16 -10.12
C LYS A 90 16.64 -25.47 -10.19
N PHE A 91 16.84 -26.24 -11.26
CA PHE A 91 16.48 -27.66 -11.27
C PHE A 91 17.40 -28.33 -10.25
N VAL A 92 16.95 -28.39 -9.00
CA VAL A 92 17.55 -29.27 -8.00
C VAL A 92 17.16 -30.68 -8.43
N ARG A 93 18.03 -31.36 -9.18
CA ARG A 93 17.94 -32.81 -9.37
C ARG A 93 18.04 -33.44 -7.99
N HIS A 94 16.94 -34.08 -7.58
CA HIS A 94 16.92 -34.95 -6.42
C HIS A 94 17.78 -36.17 -6.70
N GLU A 95 18.93 -36.26 -6.05
CA GLU A 95 19.52 -37.55 -5.70
C GLU A 95 19.74 -37.54 -4.17
N GLN A 96 18.92 -38.31 -3.48
CA GLN A 96 19.17 -38.78 -2.11
C GLN A 96 19.47 -40.30 -2.22
N PRO A 97 20.18 -40.95 -1.28
CA PRO A 97 20.14 -40.65 0.16
C PRO A 97 21.45 -40.87 0.94
N THR A 98 21.54 -40.37 2.18
CA THR A 98 21.98 -41.17 3.36
C THR A 98 21.92 -40.35 4.65
N HIS A 99 21.06 -40.82 5.55
CA HIS A 99 21.26 -40.98 6.99
C HIS A 99 22.01 -39.88 7.78
N TYR A 100 21.26 -38.90 8.29
CA TYR A 100 21.34 -38.56 9.72
C TYR A 100 20.04 -37.96 10.24
N LYS A 101 19.74 -38.40 11.45
CA LYS A 101 18.54 -38.21 12.25
C LYS A 101 18.47 -36.79 12.85
N GLN A 102 17.23 -36.38 13.13
CA GLN A 102 16.79 -35.45 14.19
C GLN A 102 17.19 -33.97 13.98
N GLN A 103 16.31 -32.98 14.07
CA GLN A 103 15.30 -32.80 15.12
C GLN A 103 14.01 -32.18 14.57
N ARG A 104 12.90 -32.76 15.03
CA ARG A 104 11.53 -32.32 14.74
C ARG A 104 11.11 -31.26 15.76
N ARG A 105 10.55 -30.17 15.23
CA ARG A 105 9.35 -29.46 15.73
C ARG A 105 9.45 -28.78 17.11
N PHE A 106 9.84 -27.51 17.12
CA PHE A 106 9.22 -26.56 18.04
C PHE A 106 7.97 -25.96 17.38
N ARG A 107 6.89 -26.72 17.52
CA ARG A 107 5.51 -26.22 17.46
C ARG A 107 5.33 -25.37 18.71
N ASN A 108 5.23 -24.04 18.60
CA ASN A 108 4.93 -23.20 19.76
C ASN A 108 3.40 -23.06 19.90
N PRO A 109 2.75 -23.71 20.89
CA PRO A 109 1.32 -23.58 21.11
C PRO A 109 1.05 -22.52 22.20
N LYS A 110 0.24 -21.52 21.84
CA LYS A 110 -0.71 -20.78 22.70
C LYS A 110 -0.29 -20.37 24.14
N ARG A 111 -0.41 -19.05 24.38
CA ARG A 111 -1.16 -18.40 25.48
C ARG A 111 -1.39 -19.24 26.76
N ARG A 112 -0.94 -18.75 27.94
CA ARG A 112 -1.82 -18.49 29.11
C ARG A 112 -1.13 -17.74 30.26
N ASN A 113 -1.59 -16.50 30.46
CA ASN A 113 -1.93 -15.74 31.68
C ASN A 113 -1.12 -15.79 32.98
N GLN A 114 -1.23 -14.63 33.66
CA GLN A 114 -1.17 -14.33 35.11
C GLN A 114 0.14 -13.67 35.56
N ALA A 115 0.17 -12.62 36.38
CA ALA A 115 -0.88 -11.89 37.07
C ALA A 115 -0.32 -10.52 37.50
N SER A 116 -1.26 -9.60 37.74
CA SER A 116 -1.09 -8.39 38.53
C SER A 116 -0.35 -8.67 39.86
N THR A 117 0.66 -7.87 40.16
CA THR A 117 1.12 -7.63 41.53
C THR A 117 1.13 -6.13 41.79
N ARG A 118 0.39 -5.78 42.83
CA ARG A 118 0.21 -4.45 43.42
C ARG A 118 1.51 -3.97 44.08
N GLU A 119 1.66 -2.64 44.10
CA GLU A 119 2.41 -1.74 45.00
C GLU A 119 3.15 -2.34 46.23
N PRO A 120 4.22 -1.65 46.68
CA PRO A 120 4.16 -1.14 48.04
C PRO A 120 4.54 0.36 48.17
N LYS A 121 3.78 1.02 49.04
CA LYS A 121 4.05 2.32 49.65
C LYS A 121 5.41 2.35 50.36
N THR A 122 6.11 3.48 50.24
CA THR A 122 6.77 4.14 51.37
C THR A 122 6.63 5.65 51.18
#